data_AF-A0A5M9UV05-F1
#
_entry.id   AF-A0A5M9UV05-F1
#
_cell.length_a   1.000
_cell.length_b   1.000
_cell.length_c   1.000
_cell.angle_alpha   90.00
_cell.angle_beta   90.00
_cell.angle_gamma   90.00
#
_symmetry.space_group_name_H-M   'P 1'
#
loop_
_entity.id
_entity.type
_entity.pdbx_description
1 polymer ?
#
loop_
_entity_poly.entity_id
_entity_poly.type
_entity_poly.pdbx_seq_one_letter_code
_entity_poly.pdbx_strand_id
1 'polypeptide(L)' 'TFITVISNIFHTRIRLDEFKAFFEPKLDTPGLTREIKMDTRAITSTVELVESEKDAVREAIK' A
#
# COMPACT_ATOMS: atom_id res chain seq x y z
N THR A 1 6.90 12.45 -5.88
CA THR A 1 7.11 12.51 -4.41
C THR A 1 7.75 11.21 -3.97
N PHE A 2 8.58 11.25 -2.92
CA PHE A 2 9.39 10.09 -2.53
C PHE A 2 8.54 8.93 -1.96
N ILE A 3 7.41 9.24 -1.31
CA ILE A 3 6.54 8.23 -0.69
C ILE A 3 5.74 7.45 -1.75
N THR A 4 5.27 8.12 -2.81
CA THR A 4 4.47 7.51 -3.90
C THR A 4 5.24 6.49 -4.74
N VAL A 5 6.58 6.58 -4.78
CA VAL A 5 7.42 5.56 -5.46
C VAL A 5 7.31 4.22 -4.72
N ILE A 6 7.26 4.26 -3.39
CA ILE A 6 7.19 3.06 -2.55
C ILE A 6 5.80 2.43 -2.63
N SER A 7 4.74 3.25 -2.69
CA SER A 7 3.37 2.75 -2.76
C SER A 7 3.07 1.93 -4.02
N ASN A 8 3.75 2.24 -5.13
CA ASN A 8 3.59 1.52 -6.40
C ASN A 8 4.33 0.17 -6.45
N ILE A 9 5.13 -0.15 -5.42
CA ILE A 9 5.90 -1.40 -5.35
C ILE A 9 5.26 -2.38 -4.35
N PHE A 10 4.49 -1.87 -3.39
CA PHE A 10 3.97 -2.66 -2.28
C PHE A 10 2.60 -3.25 -2.63
N HIS A 11 2.57 -4.57 -2.80
CA HIS A 11 1.37 -5.31 -3.20
C HIS A 11 0.95 -6.40 -2.20
N THR A 12 1.59 -6.45 -1.02
CA THR A 12 1.33 -7.48 -0.01
C THR A 12 0.97 -6.86 1.33
N ARG A 13 0.22 -7.61 2.17
CA ARG A 13 -0.16 -7.18 3.51
C ARG A 13 1.05 -6.84 4.38
N ILE A 14 2.09 -7.68 4.34
CA ILE A 14 3.31 -7.48 5.12
C ILE A 14 3.95 -6.11 4.79
N ARG A 15 4.03 -5.77 3.50
CA ARG A 15 4.62 -4.50 3.06
C ARG A 15 3.75 -3.29 3.40
N LEU A 16 2.43 -3.45 3.39
CA LEU A 16 1.50 -2.43 3.90
C LEU A 16 1.70 -2.19 5.40
N ASP A 17 1.89 -3.25 6.18
CA ASP A 17 2.11 -3.15 7.63
C ASP A 17 3.45 -2.49 7.95
N GLU A 18 4.52 -2.84 7.23
CA GLU A 18 5.82 -2.16 7.30
C GLU A 18 5.70 -0.66 6.97
N PHE A 19 4.95 -0.34 5.91
CA PHE A 19 4.72 1.05 5.48
C PHE A 19 4.01 1.85 6.58
N LYS A 20 2.94 1.29 7.16
CA LYS A 20 2.19 1.91 8.25
C LYS A 20 3.06 2.11 9.49
N ALA A 21 3.78 1.08 9.92
CA ALA A 21 4.65 1.15 11.08
C ALA A 21 5.71 2.26 10.96
N PHE A 22 6.22 2.51 9.75
CA PHE A 22 7.22 3.55 9.52
C PHE A 22 6.62 4.97 9.38
N PHE A 23 5.49 5.11 8.68
CA PHE A 23 4.95 6.42 8.31
C PHE A 23 3.81 6.93 9.19
N GLU A 24 3.03 6.07 9.84
CA GLU A 24 1.96 6.52 10.76
C GLU A 24 2.47 7.41 11.90
N PRO A 25 3.64 7.13 12.53
CA PRO A 25 4.20 8.03 13.54
C PRO A 25 4.58 9.42 13.01
N LYS A 26 4.62 9.61 11.68
CA LYS A 26 5.03 10.85 11.01
C LYS A 26 3.84 11.65 10.48
N LEU A 27 2.61 11.23 10.74
CA LEU A 27 1.40 11.89 10.24
C LEU A 27 1.32 13.38 10.59
N ASP A 28 1.83 13.77 11.75
CA ASP A 28 1.81 15.17 12.21
C ASP A 28 2.99 16.01 11.68
N THR A 29 3.84 15.43 10.83
CA THR A 29 4.95 16.16 10.21
C THR A 29 4.41 17.09 9.12
N PRO A 30 4.62 18.42 9.23
CA PRO A 30 4.17 19.38 8.22
C PRO A 30 4.66 19.01 6.82
N GLY A 31 3.76 19.02 5.84
CA GLY A 31 4.07 18.68 4.46
C GLY A 31 4.01 17.19 4.10
N LEU A 32 3.96 16.27 5.07
CA LEU A 32 3.93 14.82 4.80
C LEU A 32 2.56 14.17 5.00
N THR A 33 1.66 14.79 5.77
CA THR A 33 0.35 14.21 6.13
C THR A 33 -0.47 13.78 4.92
N ARG A 34 -0.50 14.61 3.87
CA ARG A 34 -1.28 14.33 2.65
C ARG A 34 -0.73 13.10 1.92
N GLU A 35 0.59 13.04 1.74
CA GLU A 35 1.26 11.95 1.04
C GLU A 35 1.06 10.63 1.78
N ILE A 36 1.32 10.59 3.09
CA ILE A 36 1.14 9.39 3.92
C ILE A 36 -0.29 8.83 3.79
N LYS A 37 -1.31 9.69 3.86
CA LYS A 37 -2.72 9.28 3.75
C LYS A 37 -3.09 8.81 2.34
N MET A 38 -2.55 9.43 1.30
CA MET A 38 -2.84 9.02 -0.07
C MET A 38 -2.16 7.69 -0.40
N ASP A 39 -0.88 7.57 -0.06
CA ASP A 39 -0.07 6.39 -0.39
C ASP A 39 -0.50 5.17 0.44
N THR A 40 -0.88 5.34 1.72
CA THR A 40 -1.51 4.27 2.51
C THR A 40 -2.77 3.72 1.84
N ARG A 41 -3.61 4.61 1.29
CA ARG A 41 -4.86 4.22 0.61
C ARG A 41 -4.58 3.49 -0.70
N ALA A 42 -3.60 3.97 -1.48
CA ALA A 42 -3.19 3.31 -2.72
C ALA A 42 -2.71 1.87 -2.47
N ILE A 43 -1.77 1.69 -1.53
CA ILE A 43 -1.23 0.35 -1.17
C ILE A 43 -2.36 -0.54 -0.65
N THR A 44 -3.23 -0.02 0.23
CA THR A 44 -4.35 -0.79 0.78
C THR A 44 -5.26 -1.31 -0.32
N SER A 45 -5.66 -0.45 -1.26
CA SER A 45 -6.52 -0.84 -2.38
C SER A 45 -5.86 -1.91 -3.26
N THR A 46 -4.56 -1.80 -3.54
CA THR A 46 -3.87 -2.82 -4.34
C THR A 46 -3.74 -4.14 -3.59
N VAL A 47 -3.44 -4.13 -2.29
CA VAL A 47 -3.41 -5.35 -1.47
C VAL A 47 -4.76 -6.04 -1.45
N GLU A 48 -5.84 -5.28 -1.28
CA GLU A 48 -7.21 -5.82 -1.28
C GLU A 48 -7.56 -6.45 -2.62
N LEU A 49 -7.23 -5.78 -3.73
CA LEU A 49 -7.45 -6.32 -5.08
C LEU A 49 -6.66 -7.62 -5.30
N VAL A 50 -5.39 -7.67 -4.91
CA VAL A 50 -4.57 -8.89 -5.06
C VAL A 50 -5.16 -10.03 -4.24
N GLU A 51 -5.57 -9.78 -3.01
CA GLU A 51 -6.16 -10.81 -2.15
C GLU A 51 -7.53 -11.29 -2.65
N SER A 52 -8.35 -10.42 -3.26
CA SER A 52 -9.65 -10.81 -3.81
C SER A 52 -9.52 -11.61 -5.12
N GLU A 53 -8.58 -11.23 -5.99
CA GLU A 53 -8.49 -11.81 -7.33
C GLU A 53 -7.51 -12.98 -7.45
N LYS A 54 -6.61 -13.21 -6.46
CA LYS A 54 -5.52 -14.20 -6.56
C LYS A 54 -5.99 -15.59 -6.99
N ASP A 55 -7.11 -16.07 -6.46
CA ASP A 55 -7.57 -17.44 -6.71
C ASP A 55 -8.25 -17.53 -8.08
N ALA A 56 -9.05 -16.52 -8.44
CA ALA A 56 -9.65 -16.42 -9.78
C ALA A 56 -8.57 -16.38 -10.88
N VAL A 57 -7.50 -15.60 -10.68
CA VAL A 57 -6.37 -15.53 -11.61
C VAL A 57 -5.62 -16.87 -11.69
N ARG A 58 -5.39 -17.53 -10.55
CA ARG A 58 -4.74 -18.86 -10.52
C ARG A 58 -5.54 -19.90 -11.28
N GLU A 59 -6.86 -19.90 -11.14
CA GLU A 59 -7.71 -20.83 -11.89
C GLU A 59 -7.73 -20.52 -13.39
N ALA A 60 -7.64 -19.25 -13.80
CA ALA A 60 -7.66 -18.86 -15.20
C ALA A 60 -6.38 -19.22 -15.99
N ILE A 61 -5.26 -19.50 -15.29
CA ILE A 61 -3.95 -19.80 -15.90
C ILE A 61 -3.59 -21.29 -15.79
N LYS A 62 -4.37 -22.08 -15.03
CA LYS A 62 -4.27 -23.55 -15.01
C LYS A 62 -4.80 -24.14 -16.32
#